data_AF-A0A8X7BUI4-F1
#
_entry.id   AF-A0A8X7BUI4-F1
#
_cell.length_a   1.000
_cell.length_b   1.000
_cell.length_c   1.000
_cell.angle_alpha   90.00
_cell.angle_beta   90.00
_cell.angle_gamma   90.00
#
_symmetry.space_group_name_H-M   'P 1'
#
loop_
_entity.id
_entity.type
_entity.pdbx_description
1 polymer ?
#
loop_
_entity_poly.entity_id
_entity_poly.type
_entity_poly.pdbx_seq_one_letter_code
_entity_poly.pdbx_strand_id
1 'polypeptide(L)'
;MIEWDQNEHVVDWDVENFSCYPQTTIKNFSTGQFRSKIFDNTSWKINLYPRGIDNADDISCFLERIEDDNEYPTEIRLNFEFCLLTSDGFQCEKTVKKAEYSFRKKTSFGFKDFVKRDDIFTDKETYLLKDMLKLRCRMRKCIPRIKQNFINVGTKVDAKIPRIQIPIKILGERLSKTVFFVSTKKVEDLLTLTVYEEKDKVSDPRQEKKADSSLQIIITKTKTRAPIYVSCHVKVVDSVDWFLPLEHTAVHAYEGKQETEAWKFPSFIKISKLTKSMIQDNTINLDFNINVCDDEFQTYLEDSAPSKLTLTGNDRTLKKDLVTLYKTGLYSDAKLKIGEECFPVHKSILSIRSSVFKKLFEGHANAESAADGNDPKNDQECVLELNDVDKDNLKRMLDFVYTDVFEFKGFTSCLPLYASAYKYDIPSLKEKCFLFLMGQMAVREAFTTLLLADELNDGKLKLLALDTIKKNREYALLTEEWMQFAEKEPELMSQVLRHIRIDKN
;
A
#
# COMPACT_ATOMS: atom_id res chain seq x y z
N MET A 1 9.98 -13.50 8.09
CA MET A 1 9.89 -13.39 9.56
C MET A 1 10.15 -11.93 9.90
N ILE A 2 9.15 -11.29 10.53
CA ILE A 2 9.09 -9.93 11.12
C ILE A 2 9.01 -8.75 10.11
N GLU A 3 7.77 -8.35 9.83
CA GLU A 3 7.34 -7.05 9.27
C GLU A 3 7.63 -5.91 10.26
N TRP A 4 8.05 -4.74 9.76
CA TRP A 4 8.12 -3.51 10.57
C TRP A 4 6.87 -2.67 10.29
N ASP A 5 6.02 -2.53 11.30
CA ASP A 5 4.85 -1.63 11.34
C ASP A 5 5.32 -0.16 11.36
N GLN A 6 5.29 0.54 10.23
CA GLN A 6 5.73 1.95 10.12
C GLN A 6 4.70 2.99 10.64
N ASN A 7 3.74 2.58 11.48
CA ASN A 7 2.63 3.43 11.95
C ASN A 7 2.50 3.52 13.49
N GLU A 8 3.56 3.21 14.22
CA GLU A 8 3.56 3.13 15.69
C GLU A 8 4.60 4.07 16.32
N HIS A 9 4.21 4.77 17.39
CA HIS A 9 5.10 5.52 18.28
C HIS A 9 5.15 4.82 19.64
N VAL A 10 6.35 4.48 20.11
CA VAL A 10 6.55 3.80 21.39
C VAL A 10 7.31 4.73 22.34
N VAL A 11 6.80 4.85 23.56
CA VAL A 11 7.40 5.65 24.65
C VAL A 11 7.60 4.74 25.86
N ASP A 12 8.86 4.58 26.25
CA ASP A 12 9.24 3.90 27.48
C ASP A 12 9.58 4.96 28.54
N TRP A 13 9.00 4.81 29.73
CA TRP A 13 9.15 5.73 30.85
C TRP A 13 9.54 5.00 32.12
N ASP A 14 10.69 5.37 32.67
CA ASP A 14 11.19 4.88 33.95
C ASP A 14 10.81 5.86 35.06
N VAL A 15 10.09 5.37 36.07
CA VAL A 15 9.68 6.12 37.26
C VAL A 15 10.49 5.64 38.45
N GLU A 16 11.49 6.44 38.82
CA GLU A 16 12.38 6.15 39.96
C GLU A 16 11.70 6.41 41.30
N ASN A 17 12.13 5.68 42.34
CA ASN A 17 11.66 5.81 43.73
C ASN A 17 10.12 5.67 43.87
N PHE A 18 9.52 4.77 43.09
CA PHE A 18 8.07 4.63 42.97
C PHE A 18 7.37 4.36 44.32
N SER A 19 8.01 3.61 45.22
CA SER A 19 7.49 3.29 46.54
C SER A 19 7.49 4.46 47.52
N CYS A 20 8.34 5.47 47.29
CA CYS A 20 8.60 6.58 48.23
C CYS A 20 7.61 7.75 48.09
N TYR A 21 6.68 7.70 47.14
CA TYR A 21 5.86 8.87 46.83
C TYR A 21 4.69 9.13 47.81
N PRO A 22 4.36 10.41 48.11
CA PRO A 22 3.38 10.78 49.12
C PRO A 22 1.96 10.25 48.85
N GLN A 23 1.24 9.94 49.94
CA GLN A 23 0.08 9.04 49.96
C GLN A 23 -1.30 9.69 49.72
N THR A 24 -1.39 10.82 49.03
CA THR A 24 -2.70 11.42 48.73
C THR A 24 -3.20 10.93 47.37
N THR A 25 -4.44 10.40 47.32
CA THR A 25 -5.16 10.17 46.06
C THR A 25 -5.18 11.45 45.24
N ILE A 26 -5.28 11.36 43.89
CA ILE A 26 -5.35 12.50 42.95
C ILE A 26 -4.00 13.11 42.54
N LYS A 27 -2.89 12.89 43.26
CA LYS A 27 -1.56 13.38 42.80
C LYS A 27 -0.96 12.46 41.73
N ASN A 28 -0.63 13.00 40.56
CA ASN A 28 0.04 12.29 39.48
C ASN A 28 1.51 12.70 39.28
N PHE A 29 2.23 11.81 38.60
CA PHE A 29 3.44 12.12 37.86
C PHE A 29 3.11 12.27 36.39
N SER A 30 3.81 13.16 35.72
CA SER A 30 3.73 13.28 34.27
C SER A 30 5.10 13.02 33.68
N THR A 31 5.15 12.38 32.51
CA THR A 31 6.34 12.41 31.68
C THR A 31 6.70 13.85 31.31
N GLY A 32 7.94 14.07 30.88
CA GLY A 32 8.22 15.23 30.03
C GLY A 32 7.29 15.23 28.81
N GLN A 33 7.02 16.42 28.27
CA GLN A 33 6.30 16.54 27.02
C GLN A 33 7.12 15.90 25.89
N PHE A 34 6.48 15.05 25.10
CA PHE A 34 7.06 14.50 23.88
C PHE A 34 6.19 14.85 22.68
N ARG A 35 6.83 14.90 21.51
CA ARG A 35 6.16 15.14 20.23
C ARG A 35 6.31 13.92 19.34
N SER A 36 5.26 13.58 18.60
CA SER A 36 5.29 12.47 17.65
C SER A 36 5.09 12.98 16.23
N LYS A 37 6.09 12.77 15.36
CA LYS A 37 5.98 13.07 13.93
C LYS A 37 4.89 12.25 13.24
N ILE A 38 4.58 11.05 13.74
CA ILE A 38 3.53 10.16 13.23
C ILE A 38 2.14 10.77 13.47
N PHE A 39 1.99 11.60 14.51
CA PHE A 39 0.74 12.24 14.88
C PHE A 39 0.80 13.74 14.57
N ASP A 40 1.31 14.10 13.39
CA ASP A 40 1.33 15.48 12.90
C ASP A 40 2.07 16.43 13.85
N ASN A 41 3.13 15.93 14.50
CA ASN A 41 3.98 16.63 15.47
C ASN A 41 3.25 17.15 16.74
N THR A 42 2.09 16.57 17.04
CA THR A 42 1.31 16.93 18.24
C THR A 42 2.03 16.57 19.53
N SER A 43 1.67 17.28 20.61
CA SER A 43 2.33 17.22 21.90
C SER A 43 1.56 16.39 22.92
N TRP A 44 2.27 15.52 23.62
CA TRP A 44 1.69 14.53 24.51
C TRP A 44 2.48 14.42 25.81
N LYS A 45 1.81 13.96 26.86
CA LYS A 45 2.42 13.46 28.10
C LYS A 45 1.60 12.30 28.64
N ILE A 46 2.24 11.46 29.43
CA ILE A 46 1.60 10.36 30.15
C ILE A 46 1.50 10.74 31.62
N ASN A 47 0.32 10.57 32.20
CA ASN A 47 0.02 10.87 33.61
C ASN A 47 -0.19 9.55 34.38
N LEU A 48 0.64 9.30 35.39
CA LEU A 48 0.55 8.13 36.26
C LEU A 48 0.14 8.55 37.67
N TYR A 49 -0.89 7.90 38.23
CA TYR A 49 -1.43 8.14 39.57
C TYR A 49 -1.15 6.88 40.41
N PRO A 50 -0.10 6.88 41.25
CA PRO A 50 0.31 5.68 41.99
C PRO A 50 -0.72 5.15 43.00
N ARG A 51 -1.60 6.02 43.51
CA ARG A 51 -2.73 5.68 44.39
C ARG A 51 -4.06 5.95 43.72
N GLY A 52 -4.07 5.85 42.40
CA GLY A 52 -5.24 6.03 41.57
C GLY A 52 -5.90 7.40 41.69
N ILE A 53 -6.97 7.56 40.93
CA ILE A 53 -7.84 8.75 40.98
C ILE A 53 -9.06 8.49 41.86
N ASP A 54 -9.70 7.32 41.67
CA ASP A 54 -10.94 6.96 42.36
C ASP A 54 -10.68 5.97 43.52
N ASN A 55 -9.72 5.05 43.34
CA ASN A 55 -9.39 4.00 44.31
C ASN A 55 -7.89 4.02 44.62
N ALA A 56 -7.55 4.07 45.91
CA ALA A 56 -6.17 4.10 46.40
C ALA A 56 -5.40 2.79 46.14
N ASP A 57 -6.12 1.69 45.97
CA ASP A 57 -5.55 0.36 45.74
C ASP A 57 -5.22 0.11 44.26
N ASP A 58 -5.65 1.02 43.38
CA ASP A 58 -5.36 0.97 41.96
C ASP A 58 -4.26 1.98 41.61
N ILE A 59 -3.48 1.65 40.59
CA ILE A 59 -2.68 2.64 39.87
C ILE A 59 -3.50 3.05 38.65
N SER A 60 -3.60 4.35 38.41
CA SER A 60 -4.26 4.87 37.20
C SER A 60 -3.24 5.43 36.23
N CYS A 61 -3.47 5.27 34.93
CA CYS A 61 -2.58 5.76 33.88
C CYS A 61 -3.36 6.38 32.72
N PHE A 62 -2.97 7.59 32.32
CA PHE A 62 -3.66 8.37 31.29
C PHE A 62 -2.69 8.93 30.26
N LEU A 63 -3.12 8.96 29.02
CA LEU A 63 -2.50 9.72 27.96
C LEU A 63 -3.18 11.09 27.89
N GLU A 64 -2.42 12.16 27.79
CA GLU A 64 -2.95 13.52 27.65
C GLU A 64 -2.36 14.20 26.42
N ARG A 65 -3.24 14.77 25.61
CA ARG A 65 -2.85 15.66 24.52
C ARG A 65 -2.73 17.08 25.05
N ILE A 66 -1.53 17.63 24.97
CA ILE A 66 -1.22 18.98 25.44
C ILE A 66 -1.68 19.99 24.38
N GLU A 67 -1.86 21.25 24.80
CA GLU A 67 -1.99 22.36 23.85
C GLU A 67 -0.75 22.46 22.97
N ASP A 68 -1.01 22.44 21.67
CA ASP A 68 -0.04 22.59 20.60
C ASP A 68 -0.54 23.71 19.66
N ASP A 69 0.34 24.27 18.84
CA ASP A 69 0.04 25.40 17.96
C ASP A 69 -1.25 25.20 17.15
N ASN A 70 -1.96 26.29 16.85
CA ASN A 70 -3.26 26.26 16.14
C ASN A 70 -3.18 25.65 14.73
N GLU A 71 -1.98 25.41 14.21
CA GLU A 71 -1.70 24.75 12.94
C GLU A 71 -1.87 23.23 12.99
N TYR A 72 -1.95 22.62 14.18
CA TYR A 72 -2.06 21.18 14.37
C TYR A 72 -3.53 20.69 14.46
N PRO A 73 -3.81 19.44 14.04
CA PRO A 73 -5.19 18.93 13.90
C PRO A 73 -6.00 19.10 15.18
N THR A 74 -7.25 19.57 15.07
CA THR A 74 -8.11 19.84 16.24
C THR A 74 -8.44 18.60 17.06
N GLU A 75 -8.45 17.43 16.42
CA GLU A 75 -8.75 16.13 17.03
C GLU A 75 -7.89 15.04 16.37
N ILE A 76 -7.31 14.15 17.19
CA ILE A 76 -6.56 12.99 16.72
C ILE A 76 -7.13 11.74 17.36
N ARG A 77 -7.57 10.80 16.53
CA ARG A 77 -8.01 9.48 16.98
C ARG A 77 -6.82 8.54 17.04
N LEU A 78 -6.58 7.93 18.20
CA LEU A 78 -5.48 7.01 18.44
C LEU A 78 -5.98 5.68 19.02
N ASN A 79 -5.35 4.60 18.60
CA ASN A 79 -5.33 3.34 19.32
C ASN A 79 -4.05 3.33 20.14
N PHE A 80 -4.17 3.22 21.45
CA PHE A 80 -3.02 3.25 22.34
C PHE A 80 -3.13 2.14 23.38
N GLU A 81 -1.98 1.70 23.86
CA GLU A 81 -1.88 0.71 24.92
C GLU A 81 -0.83 1.12 25.95
N PHE A 82 -1.08 0.78 27.20
CA PHE A 82 -0.14 0.85 28.29
C PHE A 82 0.20 -0.55 28.77
N CYS A 83 1.45 -0.78 29.14
CA CYS A 83 1.88 -1.99 29.82
C CYS A 83 3.07 -1.70 30.74
N LEU A 84 3.24 -2.50 31.78
CA LEU A 84 4.46 -2.48 32.58
C LEU A 84 5.54 -3.33 31.91
N LEU A 85 6.77 -2.86 32.02
CA LEU A 85 7.94 -3.65 31.69
C LEU A 85 8.50 -4.27 32.96
N THR A 86 8.92 -5.53 32.84
CA THR A 86 9.71 -6.20 33.86
C THR A 86 11.07 -5.50 34.02
N SER A 87 11.78 -5.78 35.11
CA SER A 87 13.14 -5.29 35.37
C SER A 87 14.06 -5.44 34.16
N ASP A 88 13.92 -6.56 33.45
CA ASP A 88 14.72 -6.97 32.29
C ASP A 88 14.30 -6.28 30.99
N GLY A 89 13.28 -5.41 31.02
CA GLY A 89 12.79 -4.64 29.87
C GLY A 89 11.77 -5.38 28.99
N PHE A 90 11.40 -6.61 29.35
CA PHE A 90 10.35 -7.35 28.65
C PHE A 90 8.97 -6.87 29.07
N GLN A 91 8.05 -6.81 28.11
CA GLN A 91 6.66 -6.45 28.34
C GLN A 91 5.95 -7.50 29.18
N CYS A 92 5.20 -7.04 30.19
CA CYS A 92 4.30 -7.91 30.95
C CYS A 92 2.90 -7.93 30.33
N GLU A 93 2.59 -9.01 29.61
CA GLU A 93 1.30 -9.20 28.93
C GLU A 93 0.08 -9.08 29.86
N LYS A 94 0.21 -9.44 31.14
CA LYS A 94 -0.88 -9.35 32.14
C LYS A 94 -1.30 -7.93 32.46
N THR A 95 -0.42 -6.95 32.21
CA THR A 95 -0.62 -5.54 32.54
C THR A 95 -1.05 -4.70 31.34
N VAL A 96 -1.23 -5.33 30.17
CA VAL A 96 -1.57 -4.63 28.94
C VAL A 96 -3.01 -4.15 28.99
N LYS A 97 -3.22 -2.84 28.89
CA LYS A 97 -4.53 -2.20 28.75
C LYS A 97 -4.54 -1.37 27.46
N LYS A 98 -5.52 -1.63 26.59
CA LYS A 98 -5.64 -0.98 25.27
C LYS A 98 -6.93 -0.18 25.18
N ALA A 99 -6.87 0.96 24.50
CA ALA A 99 -8.03 1.80 24.27
C ALA A 99 -7.91 2.53 22.93
N GLU A 100 -9.08 2.88 22.42
CA GLU A 100 -9.21 3.75 21.27
C GLU A 100 -9.92 5.03 21.71
N TYR A 101 -9.34 6.19 21.39
CA TYR A 101 -9.90 7.47 21.80
C TYR A 101 -9.57 8.61 20.83
N SER A 102 -10.50 9.55 20.70
CA SER A 102 -10.31 10.80 19.95
C SER A 102 -9.89 11.92 20.88
N PHE A 103 -8.63 12.31 20.79
CA PHE A 103 -8.03 13.36 21.61
C PHE A 103 -8.14 14.72 20.93
N ARG A 104 -8.94 15.59 21.54
CA ARG A 104 -8.87 17.03 21.28
C ARG A 104 -7.74 17.66 22.07
N LYS A 105 -7.35 18.87 21.71
CA LYS A 105 -6.36 19.63 22.51
C LYS A 105 -6.81 19.72 23.97
N LYS A 106 -5.89 19.52 24.92
CA LYS A 106 -6.15 19.51 26.37
C LYS A 106 -7.08 18.41 26.85
N THR A 107 -7.21 17.31 26.11
CA THR A 107 -7.99 16.14 26.57
C THR A 107 -7.08 15.03 27.08
N SER A 108 -7.56 14.31 28.09
CA SER A 108 -6.89 13.16 28.65
C SER A 108 -7.83 11.95 28.68
N PHE A 109 -7.29 10.77 28.41
CA PHE A 109 -8.03 9.51 28.44
C PHE A 109 -7.10 8.36 28.80
N GLY A 110 -7.63 7.35 29.49
CA GLY A 110 -6.83 6.28 30.08
C GLY A 110 -7.63 5.39 31.01
N PHE A 111 -6.91 4.70 31.89
CA PHE A 111 -7.46 3.66 32.74
C PHE A 111 -7.34 4.06 34.20
N LYS A 112 -8.48 4.15 34.88
CA LYS A 112 -8.53 4.40 36.33
C LYS A 112 -8.04 3.19 37.13
N ASP A 113 -8.29 2.00 36.61
CA ASP A 113 -7.94 0.68 37.13
C ASP A 113 -6.85 0.03 36.26
N PHE A 114 -5.77 0.78 35.95
CA PHE A 114 -4.72 0.29 35.04
C PHE A 114 -4.12 -1.02 35.57
N VAL A 115 -3.70 -1.02 36.83
CA VAL A 115 -3.15 -2.20 37.52
C VAL A 115 -3.37 -2.08 39.02
N LYS A 116 -3.58 -3.19 39.72
CA LYS A 116 -3.67 -3.21 41.18
C LYS A 116 -2.30 -2.90 41.76
N ARG A 117 -2.27 -2.04 42.77
CA ARG A 117 -1.05 -1.69 43.47
C ARG A 117 -0.45 -2.93 44.13
N ASP A 118 -1.27 -3.74 44.79
CA ASP A 118 -0.80 -4.96 45.46
C ASP A 118 -0.13 -5.96 44.52
N ASP A 119 -0.58 -6.07 43.26
CA ASP A 119 0.05 -6.96 42.27
C ASP A 119 1.52 -6.57 41.99
N ILE A 120 1.80 -5.27 41.94
CA ILE A 120 3.16 -4.74 41.76
C ILE A 120 3.99 -4.92 43.03
N PHE A 121 3.39 -4.61 44.19
CA PHE A 121 4.11 -4.63 45.47
C PHE A 121 4.29 -6.04 46.05
N THR A 122 3.54 -7.03 45.55
CA THR A 122 3.73 -8.45 45.87
C THR A 122 4.92 -9.01 45.10
N ASP A 123 5.13 -8.59 43.85
CA ASP A 123 6.22 -9.04 42.98
C ASP A 123 7.20 -7.90 42.65
N LYS A 124 7.82 -7.35 43.70
CA LYS A 124 8.75 -6.21 43.58
C LYS A 124 9.99 -6.53 42.78
N GLU A 125 10.46 -7.78 42.81
CA GLU A 125 11.66 -8.19 42.07
C GLU A 125 11.43 -8.06 40.56
N THR A 126 10.24 -8.41 40.10
CA THR A 126 9.87 -8.32 38.68
C THR A 126 9.55 -6.89 38.24
N TYR A 127 8.78 -6.13 39.04
CA TYR A 127 8.21 -4.85 38.58
C TYR A 127 8.89 -3.59 39.14
N LEU A 128 9.64 -3.69 40.24
CA LEU A 128 10.22 -2.56 40.99
C LEU A 128 11.69 -2.81 41.35
N LEU A 129 12.48 -3.39 40.44
CA LEU A 129 13.91 -3.57 40.68
C LEU A 129 14.58 -2.20 40.88
N LYS A 130 15.24 -2.01 42.04
CA LYS A 130 15.77 -0.71 42.51
C LYS A 130 14.70 0.39 42.66
N ASP A 131 13.48 0.01 43.01
CA ASP A 131 12.32 0.91 43.16
C ASP A 131 11.98 1.73 41.91
N MET A 132 12.28 1.17 40.73
CA MET A 132 11.99 1.77 39.44
C MET A 132 10.84 1.05 38.77
N LEU A 133 9.73 1.77 38.53
CA LEU A 133 8.61 1.27 37.76
C LEU A 133 8.81 1.64 36.28
N LYS A 134 8.82 0.66 35.39
CA LYS A 134 8.95 0.87 33.94
C LYS A 134 7.60 0.76 33.25
N LEU A 135 7.17 1.82 32.57
CA LEU A 135 5.93 1.90 31.83
C LEU A 135 6.21 2.05 30.33
N ARG A 136 5.55 1.26 29.49
CA ARG A 136 5.55 1.44 28.04
C ARG A 136 4.18 1.89 27.57
N CYS A 137 4.17 2.95 26.77
CA CYS A 137 3.01 3.38 25.99
C CYS A 137 3.29 3.11 24.51
N ARG A 138 2.40 2.41 23.83
CA ARG A 138 2.40 2.37 22.36
C ARG A 138 1.20 3.12 21.83
N MET A 139 1.42 3.93 20.82
CA MET A 139 0.43 4.80 20.21
C MET A 139 0.40 4.54 18.70
N ARG A 140 -0.79 4.45 18.12
CA ARG A 140 -1.02 4.22 16.69
C ARG A 140 -2.14 5.13 16.22
N LYS A 141 -2.01 5.74 15.05
CA LYS A 141 -3.09 6.58 14.49
C LYS A 141 -4.26 5.66 14.13
N CYS A 142 -5.45 5.96 14.64
CA CYS A 142 -6.66 5.29 14.17
C CYS A 142 -6.95 5.76 12.76
N ILE A 143 -6.52 4.96 11.80
CA ILE A 143 -7.13 4.97 10.48
C ILE A 143 -8.58 4.52 10.71
N PRO A 144 -9.60 5.28 10.26
CA PRO A 144 -10.99 4.95 10.52
C PRO A 144 -11.29 3.50 10.12
N ARG A 145 -11.52 2.64 11.11
CA ARG A 145 -12.26 1.41 10.90
C ARG A 145 -13.70 1.82 10.66
N ILE A 146 -14.14 1.83 9.41
CA ILE A 146 -15.55 1.68 9.06
C ILE A 146 -16.03 0.46 9.86
N LYS A 147 -17.07 0.65 10.68
CA LYS A 147 -17.59 -0.39 11.57
C LYS A 147 -17.83 -1.67 10.78
N GLN A 148 -17.08 -2.71 11.13
CA GLN A 148 -17.40 -4.09 10.82
C GLN A 148 -18.66 -4.48 11.60
N ASN A 149 -19.84 -4.23 11.02
CA ASN A 149 -20.83 -5.29 10.98
C ASN A 149 -20.54 -6.04 9.68
N PHE A 150 -20.30 -7.35 9.79
CA PHE A 150 -20.05 -8.20 8.63
C PHE A 150 -21.30 -8.25 7.75
N ILE A 151 -21.34 -7.36 6.75
CA ILE A 151 -21.77 -7.69 5.39
C ILE A 151 -20.67 -7.11 4.51
N ASN A 152 -19.87 -7.96 3.86
CA ASN A 152 -18.91 -7.54 2.84
C ASN A 152 -19.71 -7.01 1.62
N VAL A 153 -20.21 -5.78 1.71
CA VAL A 153 -20.58 -4.99 0.53
C VAL A 153 -19.40 -4.08 0.27
N GLY A 154 -18.51 -4.57 -0.59
CA GLY A 154 -17.41 -3.77 -1.09
C GLY A 154 -17.98 -2.66 -1.95
N THR A 155 -18.00 -1.46 -1.40
CA THR A 155 -17.95 -0.22 -2.18
C THR A 155 -16.88 0.64 -1.54
N LYS A 156 -15.65 0.41 -1.99
CA LYS A 156 -14.60 1.41 -1.88
C LYS A 156 -13.75 1.36 -3.14
N VAL A 157 -14.05 2.28 -4.05
CA VAL A 157 -13.17 2.60 -5.18
C VAL A 157 -12.09 3.53 -4.60
N ASP A 158 -11.03 2.95 -4.04
CA ASP A 158 -9.80 3.72 -3.82
C ASP A 158 -9.06 3.77 -5.18
N ALA A 159 -9.28 4.83 -5.95
CA ALA A 159 -8.46 5.10 -7.12
C ALA A 159 -7.04 5.45 -6.65
N LYS A 160 -6.15 4.46 -6.63
CA LYS A 160 -4.71 4.67 -6.45
C LYS A 160 -4.15 5.26 -7.74
N ILE A 161 -3.67 6.50 -7.69
CA ILE A 161 -2.89 7.06 -8.79
C ILE A 161 -1.48 6.46 -8.69
N PRO A 162 -0.89 5.96 -9.79
CA PRO A 162 0.45 5.36 -9.77
C PRO A 162 1.50 6.36 -9.27
N ARG A 163 2.62 5.84 -8.73
CA ARG A 163 3.78 6.64 -8.31
C ARG A 163 4.26 7.54 -9.45
N ILE A 164 4.38 8.84 -9.19
CA ILE A 164 4.79 9.85 -10.17
C ILE A 164 6.14 10.43 -9.75
N GLN A 165 7.18 10.22 -10.56
CA GLN A 165 8.46 10.88 -10.40
C GLN A 165 8.50 12.15 -11.26
N ILE A 166 8.66 13.31 -10.64
CA ILE A 166 8.72 14.61 -11.32
C ILE A 166 10.12 15.21 -11.16
N PRO A 167 10.91 15.32 -12.25
CA PRO A 167 12.16 16.08 -12.23
C PRO A 167 11.89 17.59 -12.31
N ILE A 168 12.45 18.37 -11.38
CA ILE A 168 12.30 19.83 -11.30
C ILE A 168 13.65 20.52 -11.45
N LYS A 169 13.86 21.29 -12.54
CA LYS A 169 15.10 22.03 -12.80
C LYS A 169 15.19 23.33 -12.00
N ILE A 170 15.99 23.37 -10.93
CA ILE A 170 16.44 24.55 -10.19
C ILE A 170 17.37 25.44 -11.05
N LEU A 171 16.84 26.10 -12.05
CA LEU A 171 17.48 27.30 -12.61
C LEU A 171 16.80 28.49 -11.92
N GLY A 172 17.52 29.57 -11.60
CA GLY A 172 17.05 30.71 -10.78
C GLY A 172 15.86 31.52 -11.31
N GLU A 173 14.99 30.91 -12.10
CA GLU A 173 13.68 31.35 -12.55
C GLU A 173 12.57 30.55 -11.86
N ARG A 174 11.34 31.07 -11.93
CA ARG A 174 10.15 30.53 -11.25
C ARG A 174 9.89 29.08 -11.67
N LEU A 175 10.19 28.15 -10.76
CA LEU A 175 9.84 26.74 -10.90
C LEU A 175 8.32 26.60 -10.89
N SER A 176 7.72 26.10 -11.97
CA SER A 176 6.33 25.65 -11.94
C SER A 176 6.18 24.44 -12.83
N LYS A 177 5.88 23.28 -12.24
CA LYS A 177 5.49 22.08 -13.00
C LYS A 177 4.06 21.72 -12.65
N THR A 178 3.25 21.55 -13.69
CA THR A 178 1.84 21.21 -13.58
C THR A 178 1.60 19.79 -14.08
N VAL A 179 0.91 18.97 -13.30
CA VAL A 179 0.44 17.63 -13.67
C VAL A 179 -1.08 17.60 -13.62
N PHE A 180 -1.69 17.10 -14.68
CA PHE A 180 -3.14 16.95 -14.78
C PHE A 180 -3.54 15.51 -14.47
N PHE A 181 -4.66 15.35 -13.78
CA PHE A 181 -5.26 14.04 -13.50
C PHE A 181 -6.59 13.95 -14.23
N VAL A 182 -6.74 12.97 -15.13
CA VAL A 182 -7.91 12.83 -16.00
C VAL A 182 -8.87 11.78 -15.45
N SER A 183 -10.18 12.11 -15.45
CA SER A 183 -11.27 11.20 -15.08
C SER A 183 -11.76 10.38 -16.28
N THR A 184 -12.18 9.13 -16.08
CA THR A 184 -12.62 8.24 -17.17
C THR A 184 -14.06 8.43 -17.64
N LYS A 185 -14.92 9.09 -16.85
CA LYS A 185 -16.33 9.34 -17.24
C LYS A 185 -16.55 10.70 -17.91
N LYS A 186 -15.65 11.66 -17.70
CA LYS A 186 -15.62 12.97 -18.37
C LYS A 186 -14.17 13.24 -18.72
N VAL A 187 -13.87 13.46 -20.00
CA VAL A 187 -12.52 13.82 -20.48
C VAL A 187 -12.20 15.24 -19.99
N GLU A 188 -11.97 15.39 -18.70
CA GLU A 188 -11.75 16.66 -18.02
C GLU A 188 -10.70 16.49 -16.91
N ASP A 189 -9.85 17.51 -16.76
CA ASP A 189 -8.87 17.60 -15.68
C ASP A 189 -9.58 17.70 -14.33
N LEU A 190 -9.46 16.66 -13.50
CA LEU A 190 -10.10 16.58 -12.19
C LEU A 190 -9.26 17.23 -11.10
N LEU A 191 -7.94 16.99 -11.17
CA LEU A 191 -6.97 17.59 -10.26
C LEU A 191 -5.83 18.18 -11.08
N THR A 192 -5.22 19.23 -10.54
CA THR A 192 -4.02 19.87 -11.06
C THR A 192 -3.00 19.94 -9.93
N LEU A 193 -1.86 19.27 -10.06
CA LEU A 193 -0.75 19.40 -9.11
C LEU A 193 0.26 20.42 -9.63
N THR A 194 0.52 21.46 -8.86
CA THR A 194 1.49 22.50 -9.17
C THR A 194 2.58 22.53 -8.11
N VAL A 195 3.83 22.41 -8.52
CA VAL A 195 4.99 22.56 -7.61
C VAL A 195 5.75 23.83 -7.97
N TYR A 196 6.02 24.69 -6.99
CA TYR A 196 6.79 25.91 -7.19
C TYR A 196 7.66 26.28 -5.99
N GLU A 197 8.62 27.18 -6.23
CA GLU A 197 9.43 27.79 -5.19
C GLU A 197 8.70 28.99 -4.57
N GLU A 198 8.43 28.93 -3.26
CA GLU A 198 7.87 30.04 -2.49
C GLU A 198 8.96 30.68 -1.63
N LYS A 199 9.24 31.97 -1.88
CA LYS A 199 10.22 32.75 -1.10
C LYS A 199 9.62 33.12 0.26
N ASP A 200 10.40 32.96 1.33
CA ASP A 200 9.99 33.40 2.66
C ASP A 200 9.77 34.94 2.68
N LYS A 201 8.69 35.40 3.34
CA LYS A 201 8.43 36.84 3.51
C LYS A 201 9.47 37.42 4.50
N VAL A 202 10.38 38.25 4.00
CA VAL A 202 11.37 38.96 4.83
C VAL A 202 10.64 39.93 5.76
N SER A 203 10.68 39.65 7.07
CA SER A 203 9.90 40.38 8.08
C SER A 203 10.57 41.69 8.53
N ASP A 204 11.84 41.92 8.18
CA ASP A 204 12.60 43.11 8.57
C ASP A 204 13.64 43.49 7.50
N PRO A 205 13.51 44.66 6.82
CA PRO A 205 14.47 45.11 5.82
C PRO A 205 15.85 45.50 6.40
N ARG A 206 16.04 45.45 7.73
CA ARG A 206 17.31 45.80 8.39
C ARG A 206 18.19 44.60 8.75
N GLN A 207 17.73 43.37 8.53
CA GLN A 207 18.55 42.17 8.73
C GLN A 207 18.95 41.57 7.38
N GLU A 208 20.27 41.55 7.10
CA GLU A 208 20.88 40.86 5.95
C GLU A 208 20.82 39.31 6.08
N LYS A 209 19.69 38.74 6.48
CA LYS A 209 19.48 37.29 6.34
C LYS A 209 19.02 37.01 4.92
N LYS A 210 19.83 36.27 4.16
CA LYS A 210 19.45 35.70 2.86
C LYS A 210 18.08 35.02 3.02
N ALA A 211 17.08 35.51 2.29
CA ALA A 211 15.76 34.91 2.28
C ALA A 211 15.89 33.45 1.80
N ASP A 212 15.43 32.51 2.64
CA ASP A 212 15.33 31.11 2.26
C ASP A 212 14.04 30.89 1.48
N SER A 213 14.00 29.83 0.70
CA SER A 213 12.86 29.47 -0.12
C SER A 213 12.39 28.07 0.24
N SER A 214 11.10 27.81 0.12
CA SER A 214 10.52 26.48 0.33
C SER A 214 9.91 25.94 -0.96
N LEU A 215 9.95 24.62 -1.11
CA LEU A 215 9.18 23.96 -2.16
C LEU A 215 7.73 23.87 -1.71
N GLN A 216 6.84 24.41 -2.53
CA GLN A 216 5.42 24.48 -2.26
C GLN A 216 4.66 23.65 -3.29
N ILE A 217 3.73 22.84 -2.80
CA ILE A 217 2.83 22.05 -3.65
C ILE A 217 1.41 22.61 -3.47
N ILE A 218 0.72 22.80 -4.59
CA ILE A 218 -0.71 23.08 -4.62
C ILE A 218 -1.38 21.95 -5.40
N ILE A 219 -2.39 21.36 -4.81
CA ILE A 219 -3.30 20.44 -5.51
C ILE A 219 -4.59 21.21 -5.71
N THR A 220 -5.06 21.32 -6.94
CA THR A 220 -6.28 22.06 -7.26
C THR A 220 -7.31 21.10 -7.80
N LYS A 221 -8.45 20.98 -7.13
CA LYS A 221 -9.65 20.37 -7.70
C LYS A 221 -10.19 21.30 -8.76
N THR A 222 -10.48 20.79 -9.96
CA THR A 222 -10.98 21.59 -11.08
C THR A 222 -12.27 21.01 -11.62
N LYS A 223 -13.17 21.89 -12.08
CA LYS A 223 -14.38 21.56 -12.86
C LYS A 223 -15.33 20.55 -12.20
N THR A 224 -15.35 20.46 -10.86
CA THR A 224 -16.29 19.58 -10.14
C THR A 224 -16.71 20.11 -8.76
N ARG A 225 -18.02 20.04 -8.49
CA ARG A 225 -18.61 20.31 -7.17
C ARG A 225 -18.73 19.06 -6.29
N ALA A 226 -18.30 17.89 -6.78
CA ALA A 226 -18.30 16.68 -5.98
C ALA A 226 -17.33 16.84 -4.79
N PRO A 227 -17.68 16.27 -3.63
CA PRO A 227 -16.75 16.18 -2.52
C PRO A 227 -15.65 15.17 -2.87
N ILE A 228 -14.39 15.58 -2.75
CA ILE A 228 -13.24 14.74 -3.12
C ILE A 228 -12.27 14.68 -1.96
N TYR A 229 -11.87 13.47 -1.57
CA TYR A 229 -10.85 13.26 -0.57
C TYR A 229 -9.53 12.93 -1.25
N VAL A 230 -8.49 13.71 -0.98
CA VAL A 230 -7.16 13.53 -1.55
C VAL A 230 -6.17 13.22 -0.45
N SER A 231 -5.41 12.14 -0.60
CA SER A 231 -4.22 11.81 0.19
C SER A 231 -3.00 11.97 -0.69
N CYS A 232 -2.13 12.92 -0.40
CA CYS A 232 -0.88 13.12 -1.12
C CYS A 232 0.29 12.71 -0.23
N HIS A 233 1.14 11.82 -0.74
CA HIS A 233 2.42 11.42 -0.18
C HIS A 233 3.53 11.89 -1.12
N VAL A 234 4.50 12.66 -0.63
CA VAL A 234 5.63 13.18 -1.41
C VAL A 234 6.95 12.78 -0.77
N LYS A 235 7.92 12.40 -1.60
CA LYS A 235 9.28 12.05 -1.20
C LYS A 235 10.30 12.77 -2.08
N VAL A 236 11.40 13.24 -1.49
CA VAL A 236 12.58 13.69 -2.24
C VAL A 236 13.50 12.51 -2.50
N VAL A 237 13.85 12.25 -3.76
CA VAL A 237 14.68 11.11 -4.19
C VAL A 237 16.12 11.57 -4.45
N ASP A 238 17.08 10.90 -3.83
CA ASP A 238 18.53 11.10 -4.04
C ASP A 238 19.05 10.18 -5.16
N SER A 239 20.12 10.60 -5.81
CA SER A 239 20.94 9.87 -6.78
C SER A 239 21.49 8.51 -6.32
N VAL A 240 21.67 8.35 -5.01
CA VAL A 240 22.15 7.12 -4.39
C VAL A 240 21.06 6.68 -3.43
N ASP A 241 20.42 5.53 -3.68
CA ASP A 241 19.28 4.97 -2.90
C ASP A 241 19.60 4.63 -1.42
N TRP A 242 20.56 5.33 -0.80
CA TRP A 242 21.05 5.07 0.55
C TRP A 242 20.76 6.26 1.47
N PHE A 243 19.73 6.08 2.31
CA PHE A 243 19.22 6.96 3.37
C PHE A 243 18.95 8.41 2.97
N LEU A 244 17.67 8.80 2.86
CA LEU A 244 17.18 10.10 3.35
C LEU A 244 15.65 10.05 3.64
N PRO A 245 15.16 10.59 4.79
CA PRO A 245 13.80 10.39 5.30
C PRO A 245 12.90 11.64 5.13
N LEU A 246 12.95 12.30 3.97
CA LEU A 246 12.11 13.47 3.69
C LEU A 246 10.88 13.05 2.90
N GLU A 247 10.04 12.29 3.60
CA GLU A 247 8.72 11.86 3.14
C GLU A 247 7.66 12.64 3.93
N HIS A 248 6.65 13.14 3.24
CA HIS A 248 5.56 13.87 3.87
C HIS A 248 4.23 13.40 3.31
N THR A 249 3.27 13.13 4.19
CA THR A 249 1.92 12.73 3.80
C THR A 249 0.94 13.71 4.39
N ALA A 250 0.01 14.20 3.56
CA ALA A 250 -1.11 14.98 4.05
C ALA A 250 -2.39 14.57 3.31
N VAL A 251 -3.51 14.78 3.99
CA VAL A 251 -4.85 14.49 3.47
C VAL A 251 -5.67 15.76 3.46
N HIS A 252 -6.54 15.90 2.47
CA HIS A 252 -7.44 17.03 2.33
C HIS A 252 -8.79 16.57 1.78
N ALA A 253 -9.86 17.18 2.30
CA ALA A 253 -11.22 16.97 1.82
C ALA A 253 -11.71 18.25 1.16
N TYR A 254 -11.97 18.18 -0.14
CA TYR A 254 -12.72 19.23 -0.83
C TYR A 254 -14.19 19.02 -0.52
N GLU A 255 -14.82 19.99 0.15
CA GLU A 255 -16.21 19.87 0.62
C GLU A 255 -17.26 20.12 -0.48
N GLY A 256 -16.82 20.33 -1.74
CA GLY A 256 -17.73 20.50 -2.88
C GLY A 256 -18.38 21.89 -2.97
N LYS A 257 -17.85 22.88 -2.25
CA LYS A 257 -18.43 24.24 -2.17
C LYS A 257 -18.22 25.04 -3.45
N GLN A 258 -17.11 24.79 -4.16
CA GLN A 258 -16.80 25.46 -5.43
C GLN A 258 -16.35 24.43 -6.47
N GLU A 259 -16.51 24.78 -7.75
CA GLU A 259 -16.05 23.93 -8.86
C GLU A 259 -14.53 23.83 -8.92
N THR A 260 -13.84 24.87 -8.47
CA THR A 260 -12.39 24.92 -8.39
C THR A 260 -11.98 25.29 -6.98
N GLU A 261 -11.21 24.42 -6.34
CA GLU A 261 -10.72 24.62 -4.97
C GLU A 261 -9.25 24.22 -4.91
N ALA A 262 -8.40 25.07 -4.36
CA ALA A 262 -6.95 24.83 -4.27
C ALA A 262 -6.56 24.48 -2.84
N TRP A 263 -5.95 23.32 -2.66
CA TRP A 263 -5.31 22.89 -1.44
C TRP A 263 -3.82 23.16 -1.47
N LYS A 264 -3.37 24.02 -0.54
CA LYS A 264 -1.95 24.24 -0.27
C LYS A 264 -1.42 23.09 0.60
N PHE A 265 -0.61 22.22 0.01
CA PHE A 265 0.05 21.13 0.75
C PHE A 265 0.98 21.73 1.83
N PRO A 266 1.05 21.15 3.03
CA PRO A 266 1.92 21.69 4.07
C PRO A 266 3.39 21.75 3.62
N SER A 267 4.09 22.84 3.97
CA SER A 267 5.50 23.00 3.62
C SER A 267 6.31 21.83 4.19
N PHE A 268 7.00 21.10 3.30
CA PHE A 268 7.67 19.84 3.65
C PHE A 268 9.19 19.96 3.56
N ILE A 269 9.72 20.91 2.78
CA ILE A 269 11.16 21.10 2.63
C ILE A 269 11.55 22.54 2.28
N LYS A 270 12.61 23.04 2.95
CA LYS A 270 13.30 24.28 2.58
C LYS A 270 14.42 23.96 1.60
N ILE A 271 14.63 24.82 0.60
CA ILE A 271 15.65 24.66 -0.44
C ILE A 271 17.05 24.66 0.19
N SER A 272 17.29 25.45 1.23
CA SER A 272 18.55 25.41 2.00
C SER A 272 18.91 24.04 2.61
N LYS A 273 17.91 23.16 2.80
CA LYS A 273 18.10 21.82 3.36
C LYS A 273 18.38 20.75 2.31
N LEU A 274 18.34 21.10 1.02
CA LEU A 274 18.70 20.20 -0.06
C LEU A 274 20.22 20.04 -0.15
N THR A 275 20.69 18.79 -0.10
CA THR A 275 22.12 18.48 -0.24
C THR A 275 22.50 18.35 -1.70
N LYS A 276 23.82 18.42 -2.00
CA LYS A 276 24.35 18.20 -3.37
C LYS A 276 24.03 16.82 -3.94
N SER A 277 23.68 15.85 -3.10
CA SER A 277 23.28 14.50 -3.51
C SER A 277 21.81 14.45 -3.97
N MET A 278 20.93 15.26 -3.36
CA MET A 278 19.52 15.43 -3.77
C MET A 278 19.33 16.27 -5.03
N ILE A 279 20.35 17.03 -5.43
CA ILE A 279 20.33 17.92 -6.60
C ILE A 279 21.28 17.36 -7.65
N GLN A 280 20.74 16.75 -8.69
CA GLN A 280 21.52 16.25 -9.84
C GLN A 280 21.32 17.17 -11.03
N ASP A 281 22.40 17.71 -11.62
CA ASP A 281 22.31 18.61 -12.79
C ASP A 281 21.31 19.75 -12.59
N ASN A 282 21.35 20.40 -11.42
CA ASN A 282 20.38 21.41 -10.98
C ASN A 282 18.93 20.90 -11.00
N THR A 283 18.69 19.61 -10.81
CA THR A 283 17.36 18.99 -10.85
C THR A 283 17.09 18.23 -9.56
N ILE A 284 15.87 18.36 -9.02
CA ILE A 284 15.39 17.56 -7.86
C ILE A 284 14.36 16.56 -8.38
N ASN A 285 14.43 15.33 -7.91
CA ASN A 285 13.43 14.31 -8.19
C ASN A 285 12.45 14.21 -7.01
N LEU A 286 11.17 14.44 -7.28
CA LEU A 286 10.09 14.24 -6.31
C LEU A 286 9.25 13.03 -6.70
N ASP A 287 9.06 12.08 -5.79
CA ASP A 287 8.16 10.93 -5.94
C ASP A 287 6.84 11.22 -5.23
N PHE A 288 5.74 11.22 -5.98
CA PHE A 288 4.39 11.49 -5.51
C PHE A 288 3.53 10.24 -5.57
N ASN A 289 2.78 10.00 -4.50
CA ASN A 289 1.72 8.99 -4.46
C ASN A 289 0.43 9.69 -3.99
N ILE A 290 -0.53 9.81 -4.89
CA ILE A 290 -1.78 10.53 -4.63
C ILE A 290 -2.95 9.54 -4.68
N ASN A 291 -3.68 9.43 -3.58
CA ASN A 291 -4.92 8.65 -3.55
C ASN A 291 -6.09 9.60 -3.56
N VAL A 292 -7.04 9.36 -4.46
CA VAL A 292 -8.26 10.14 -4.54
C VAL A 292 -9.40 9.20 -4.21
N CYS A 293 -10.13 9.53 -3.14
CA CYS A 293 -11.36 8.84 -2.77
C CYS A 293 -12.52 9.74 -3.17
N ASP A 294 -13.22 9.28 -4.19
CA ASP A 294 -14.47 9.81 -4.72
C ASP A 294 -15.34 8.58 -5.00
N ASP A 295 -16.65 8.69 -4.85
CA ASP A 295 -17.58 7.57 -4.91
C ASP A 295 -17.69 6.94 -6.32
N GLU A 296 -17.04 7.50 -7.36
CA GLU A 296 -17.40 7.17 -8.75
C GLU A 296 -16.30 7.08 -9.84
N PHE A 297 -14.98 6.98 -9.57
CA PHE A 297 -13.98 7.11 -10.66
C PHE A 297 -12.74 6.20 -10.61
N GLN A 298 -12.19 5.89 -11.79
CA GLN A 298 -10.86 5.33 -12.04
C GLN A 298 -10.06 6.34 -12.91
N THR A 299 -8.73 6.40 -12.79
CA THR A 299 -7.89 7.42 -13.46
C THR A 299 -6.74 6.83 -14.27
N TYR A 300 -6.37 7.49 -15.37
CA TYR A 300 -5.14 7.24 -16.17
C TYR A 300 -4.33 8.54 -16.33
N LEU A 301 -3.03 8.42 -16.59
CA LEU A 301 -2.13 9.54 -16.89
C LEU A 301 -2.09 9.79 -18.41
N GLU A 302 -2.36 11.01 -18.86
CA GLU A 302 -1.91 11.45 -20.18
C GLU A 302 -0.44 11.87 -20.07
N ASP A 303 0.44 11.06 -20.64
CA ASP A 303 1.86 11.32 -20.78
C ASP A 303 2.06 12.66 -21.52
N SER A 304 2.36 13.73 -20.77
CA SER A 304 3.31 14.72 -21.30
C SER A 304 4.69 14.07 -21.21
N ALA A 305 4.95 13.22 -22.21
CA ALA A 305 6.18 12.51 -22.53
C ALA A 305 7.22 12.44 -21.39
N PRO A 306 7.50 11.27 -20.80
CA PRO A 306 8.69 11.12 -19.98
C PRO A 306 9.87 11.40 -20.90
N SER A 307 10.47 12.58 -20.72
CA SER A 307 11.77 12.89 -21.27
C SER A 307 12.68 11.85 -20.66
N LYS A 308 13.04 10.84 -21.47
CA LYS A 308 14.03 9.82 -21.18
C LYS A 308 15.14 10.44 -20.32
N LEU A 309 15.36 9.89 -19.13
CA LEU A 309 16.69 9.91 -18.54
C LEU A 309 17.59 9.11 -19.49
N THR A 310 18.14 9.80 -20.47
CA THR A 310 19.33 9.37 -21.20
C THR A 310 20.47 9.42 -20.18
N LEU A 311 20.65 8.31 -19.46
CA LEU A 311 21.91 7.97 -18.84
C LEU A 311 22.90 7.79 -19.98
N THR A 312 23.70 8.83 -20.25
CA THR A 312 24.92 8.66 -21.04
C THR A 312 25.92 7.91 -20.15
N GLY A 313 25.77 6.59 -20.10
CA GLY A 313 26.66 5.71 -19.37
C GLY A 313 26.07 4.34 -19.02
N ASN A 314 25.62 3.57 -20.01
CA ASN A 314 25.61 2.09 -19.99
C ASN A 314 25.12 1.35 -18.70
N ASP A 315 24.05 1.81 -18.04
CA ASP A 315 23.44 1.11 -16.90
C ASP A 315 22.77 -0.20 -17.32
N ARG A 316 23.54 -1.28 -17.33
CA ARG A 316 23.07 -2.67 -17.44
C ARG A 316 22.51 -3.11 -16.09
N THR A 317 21.25 -3.50 -16.06
CA THR A 317 20.61 -4.13 -14.89
C THR A 317 20.24 -5.56 -15.26
N LEU A 318 20.22 -6.49 -14.31
CA LEU A 318 19.83 -7.89 -14.57
C LEU A 318 18.50 -7.99 -15.35
N LYS A 319 17.53 -7.15 -14.99
CA LYS A 319 16.26 -7.05 -15.72
C LYS A 319 16.45 -6.64 -17.18
N LYS A 320 17.27 -5.63 -17.46
CA LYS A 320 17.58 -5.22 -18.85
C LYS A 320 18.35 -6.32 -19.59
N ASP A 321 19.25 -7.03 -18.91
CA ASP A 321 20.02 -8.13 -19.51
C ASP A 321 19.11 -9.32 -19.86
N LEU A 322 18.16 -9.68 -18.98
CA LEU A 322 17.14 -10.71 -19.26
C LEU A 322 16.16 -10.27 -20.36
N VAL A 323 15.77 -8.99 -20.39
CA VAL A 323 14.99 -8.43 -21.51
C VAL A 323 15.77 -8.54 -22.82
N THR A 324 17.06 -8.22 -22.82
CA THR A 324 17.91 -8.36 -24.00
C THR A 324 17.97 -9.81 -24.44
N LEU A 325 18.24 -10.75 -23.52
CA LEU A 325 18.31 -12.18 -23.79
C LEU A 325 17.00 -12.73 -24.37
N TYR A 326 15.84 -12.30 -23.84
CA TYR A 326 14.53 -12.65 -24.42
C TYR A 326 14.30 -12.03 -25.80
N LYS A 327 14.60 -10.73 -25.98
CA LYS A 327 14.34 -10.03 -27.24
C LYS A 327 15.28 -10.42 -28.38
N THR A 328 16.54 -10.74 -28.08
CA THR A 328 17.53 -11.13 -29.08
C THR A 328 17.54 -12.64 -29.32
N GLY A 329 17.00 -13.44 -28.38
CA GLY A 329 17.08 -14.89 -28.41
C GLY A 329 18.51 -15.43 -28.20
N LEU A 330 19.44 -14.60 -27.73
CA LEU A 330 20.84 -14.99 -27.56
C LEU A 330 20.97 -16.12 -26.52
N TYR A 331 21.57 -17.24 -26.94
CA TYR A 331 21.71 -18.47 -26.14
C TYR A 331 20.39 -19.21 -25.84
N SER A 332 19.35 -18.98 -26.65
CA SER A 332 18.13 -19.79 -26.54
C SER A 332 18.44 -21.24 -26.91
N ASP A 333 17.98 -22.16 -26.09
CA ASP A 333 18.20 -23.61 -26.19
C ASP A 333 16.88 -24.38 -26.40
N ALA A 334 15.77 -23.67 -26.55
CA ALA A 334 14.46 -24.19 -26.95
C ALA A 334 13.63 -23.15 -27.72
N LYS A 335 12.60 -23.63 -28.42
CA LYS A 335 11.55 -22.81 -29.04
C LYS A 335 10.17 -23.25 -28.58
N LEU A 336 9.29 -22.29 -28.31
CA LEU A 336 7.86 -22.53 -28.16
C LEU A 336 7.18 -22.21 -29.48
N LYS A 337 6.38 -23.13 -30.02
CA LYS A 337 5.69 -22.96 -31.29
C LYS A 337 4.18 -22.85 -31.08
N ILE A 338 3.58 -21.79 -31.62
CA ILE A 338 2.11 -21.59 -31.66
C ILE A 338 1.73 -21.38 -33.12
N GLY A 339 1.03 -22.35 -33.71
CA GLY A 339 0.74 -22.36 -35.14
C GLY A 339 2.04 -22.30 -35.95
N GLU A 340 2.19 -21.28 -36.78
CA GLU A 340 3.39 -21.04 -37.60
C GLU A 340 4.48 -20.23 -36.89
N GLU A 341 4.20 -19.67 -35.71
CA GLU A 341 5.12 -18.78 -35.01
C GLU A 341 5.97 -19.51 -33.99
N CYS A 342 7.26 -19.13 -33.93
CA CYS A 342 8.23 -19.69 -33.00
C CYS A 342 8.82 -18.60 -32.08
N PHE A 343 8.86 -18.89 -30.79
CA PHE A 343 9.41 -18.03 -29.75
C PHE A 343 10.67 -18.67 -29.17
N PRO A 344 11.87 -18.12 -29.42
CA PRO A 344 13.10 -18.62 -28.83
C PRO A 344 13.11 -18.33 -27.31
N VAL A 345 13.43 -19.35 -26.52
CA VAL A 345 13.39 -19.31 -25.05
C VAL A 345 14.53 -20.09 -24.43
N HIS A 346 14.69 -19.91 -23.11
CA HIS A 346 15.74 -20.53 -22.31
C HIS A 346 15.14 -21.53 -21.34
N LYS A 347 15.48 -22.81 -21.50
CA LYS A 347 14.96 -23.92 -20.69
C LYS A 347 15.13 -23.66 -19.20
N SER A 348 16.30 -23.16 -18.79
CA SER A 348 16.63 -22.87 -17.39
C SER A 348 15.69 -21.84 -16.77
N ILE A 349 15.43 -20.72 -17.46
CA ILE A 349 14.57 -19.65 -16.98
C ILE A 349 13.12 -20.13 -16.87
N LEU A 350 12.58 -20.76 -17.91
CA LEU A 350 11.20 -21.25 -17.91
C LEU A 350 11.01 -22.35 -16.85
N SER A 351 11.96 -23.29 -16.72
CA SER A 351 11.86 -24.40 -15.75
C SER A 351 11.87 -23.94 -14.29
N ILE A 352 12.58 -22.86 -13.97
CA ILE A 352 12.60 -22.29 -12.61
C ILE A 352 11.28 -21.55 -12.33
N ARG A 353 10.71 -20.90 -13.34
CA ARG A 353 9.53 -20.03 -13.20
C ARG A 353 8.21 -20.77 -13.37
N SER A 354 8.24 -21.97 -13.94
CA SER A 354 7.10 -22.83 -14.22
C SER A 354 7.47 -24.30 -14.05
N SER A 355 6.78 -24.98 -13.13
CA SER A 355 6.98 -26.42 -12.93
C SER A 355 6.49 -27.25 -14.13
N VAL A 356 5.53 -26.72 -14.90
CA VAL A 356 4.99 -27.36 -16.10
C VAL A 356 6.02 -27.33 -17.23
N PHE A 357 6.61 -26.16 -17.51
CA PHE A 357 7.68 -26.09 -18.53
C PHE A 357 8.87 -26.97 -18.17
N LYS A 358 9.24 -27.05 -16.88
CA LYS A 358 10.27 -28.00 -16.42
C LYS A 358 9.96 -29.43 -16.86
N LYS A 359 8.75 -29.92 -16.55
CA LYS A 359 8.31 -31.28 -16.93
C LYS A 359 8.26 -31.48 -18.45
N LEU A 360 7.81 -30.48 -19.20
CA LEU A 360 7.74 -30.55 -20.67
C LEU A 360 9.14 -30.70 -21.28
N PHE A 361 10.13 -29.93 -20.81
CA PHE A 361 11.51 -30.04 -21.29
C PHE A 361 12.17 -31.36 -20.88
N GLU A 362 11.93 -31.84 -19.66
CA GLU A 362 12.41 -33.16 -19.19
C GLU A 362 11.81 -34.30 -20.03
N GLY A 363 10.51 -34.24 -20.35
CA GLY A 363 9.83 -35.22 -21.20
C GLY A 363 10.39 -35.25 -22.63
N HIS A 364 10.69 -34.09 -23.21
CA HIS A 364 11.28 -33.99 -24.55
C HIS A 364 12.68 -34.63 -24.62
N ALA A 365 13.54 -34.34 -23.64
CA ALA A 365 14.89 -34.91 -23.58
C ALA A 365 14.87 -36.44 -23.46
N ASN A 366 13.91 -36.98 -22.71
CA ASN A 366 13.76 -38.43 -22.56
C ASN A 366 13.26 -39.10 -23.85
N ALA A 367 12.34 -38.46 -24.58
CA ALA A 367 11.83 -38.98 -25.85
C ALA A 367 12.92 -39.02 -26.93
N GLU A 368 13.82 -38.04 -26.97
CA GLU A 368 15.00 -38.03 -27.86
C GLU A 368 15.97 -39.18 -27.55
N SER A 369 16.18 -39.48 -26.25
CA SER A 369 17.08 -40.57 -25.84
C SER A 369 16.55 -41.99 -26.09
N ALA A 370 15.25 -42.13 -26.36
CA ALA A 370 14.60 -43.41 -26.65
C ALA A 370 14.44 -43.69 -28.15
N ALA A 371 14.73 -42.72 -29.02
CA ALA A 371 14.80 -42.93 -30.46
C ALA A 371 16.09 -43.69 -30.82
N ASP A 372 15.94 -44.70 -31.69
CA ASP A 372 16.89 -45.80 -31.95
C ASP A 372 18.36 -45.37 -32.14
N GLY A 373 19.27 -46.10 -31.49
CA GLY A 373 20.65 -45.72 -31.21
C GLY A 373 21.64 -45.79 -32.39
N ASN A 374 21.27 -45.30 -33.57
CA ASN A 374 22.11 -45.39 -34.77
C ASN A 374 22.32 -44.09 -35.57
N ASP A 375 21.94 -42.91 -35.05
CA ASP A 375 22.31 -41.64 -35.67
C ASP A 375 23.07 -40.73 -34.68
N PRO A 376 24.26 -40.23 -35.03
CA PRO A 376 25.08 -39.45 -34.11
C PRO A 376 24.43 -38.08 -33.88
N LYS A 377 24.01 -37.80 -32.64
CA LYS A 377 23.69 -36.46 -32.08
C LYS A 377 23.31 -35.43 -33.14
N ASN A 378 22.13 -35.58 -33.76
CA ASN A 378 21.55 -34.41 -34.38
C ASN A 378 21.25 -33.43 -33.24
N ASP A 379 21.80 -32.22 -33.32
CA ASP A 379 21.40 -31.05 -32.54
C ASP A 379 19.93 -30.72 -32.87
N GLN A 380 19.03 -31.64 -32.57
CA GLN A 380 17.61 -31.50 -32.82
C GLN A 380 17.15 -30.39 -31.89
N GLU A 381 16.80 -29.26 -32.50
CA GLU A 381 16.32 -28.10 -31.78
C GLU A 381 15.08 -28.49 -30.96
N CYS A 382 15.09 -28.22 -29.65
CA CYS A 382 13.97 -28.56 -28.78
C CYS A 382 12.80 -27.60 -29.07
N VAL A 383 11.77 -28.10 -29.75
CA VAL A 383 10.58 -27.32 -30.12
C VAL A 383 9.37 -27.88 -29.40
N LEU A 384 8.76 -27.07 -28.53
CA LEU A 384 7.51 -27.41 -27.86
C LEU A 384 6.32 -26.75 -28.56
N GLU A 385 5.42 -27.55 -29.12
CA GLU A 385 4.18 -27.05 -29.72
C GLU A 385 3.11 -26.81 -28.64
N LEU A 386 2.60 -25.58 -28.57
CA LEU A 386 1.57 -25.16 -27.62
C LEU A 386 0.28 -24.84 -28.39
N ASN A 387 -0.79 -25.58 -28.09
CA ASN A 387 -2.09 -25.47 -28.79
C ASN A 387 -3.19 -24.86 -27.91
N ASP A 388 -2.87 -24.57 -26.66
CA ASP A 388 -3.81 -24.27 -25.58
C ASP A 388 -3.65 -22.87 -25.00
N VAL A 389 -2.80 -22.06 -25.61
CA VAL A 389 -2.57 -20.66 -25.27
C VAL A 389 -2.47 -19.88 -26.57
N ASP A 390 -3.13 -18.73 -26.64
CA ASP A 390 -2.99 -17.84 -27.78
C ASP A 390 -1.68 -17.06 -27.73
N LYS A 391 -1.31 -16.50 -28.88
CA LYS A 391 -0.08 -15.76 -29.08
C LYS A 391 0.08 -14.58 -28.11
N ASP A 392 -0.97 -13.80 -27.85
CA ASP A 392 -0.84 -12.60 -26.99
C ASP A 392 -0.63 -13.02 -25.53
N ASN A 393 -1.35 -14.04 -25.06
CA ASN A 393 -1.17 -14.56 -23.72
C ASN A 393 0.19 -15.23 -23.52
N LEU A 394 0.68 -16.02 -24.49
CA LEU A 394 2.04 -16.58 -24.40
C LEU A 394 3.08 -15.46 -24.30
N LYS A 395 2.98 -14.45 -25.17
CA LYS A 395 3.92 -13.32 -25.16
C LYS A 395 3.91 -12.61 -23.82
N ARG A 396 2.73 -12.36 -23.23
CA ARG A 396 2.59 -11.71 -21.92
C ARG A 396 3.12 -12.58 -20.78
N MET A 397 2.93 -13.90 -20.84
CA MET A 397 3.54 -14.82 -19.90
C MET A 397 5.06 -14.80 -19.99
N LEU A 398 5.62 -14.81 -21.20
CA LEU A 398 7.06 -14.74 -21.41
C LEU A 398 7.62 -13.39 -20.96
N ASP A 399 7.01 -12.27 -21.35
CA ASP A 399 7.38 -10.93 -20.85
C ASP A 399 7.43 -10.93 -19.31
N PHE A 400 6.45 -11.53 -18.65
CA PHE A 400 6.44 -11.65 -17.20
C PHE A 400 7.55 -12.56 -16.65
N VAL A 401 7.75 -13.75 -17.24
CA VAL A 401 8.76 -14.73 -16.82
C VAL A 401 10.17 -14.12 -16.84
N TYR A 402 10.49 -13.29 -17.84
CA TYR A 402 11.80 -12.66 -17.98
C TYR A 402 11.94 -11.33 -17.25
N THR A 403 10.86 -10.61 -16.94
CA THR A 403 10.94 -9.22 -16.45
C THR A 403 10.28 -8.95 -15.11
N ASP A 404 9.40 -9.86 -14.65
CA ASP A 404 8.46 -9.70 -13.52
C ASP A 404 7.55 -8.45 -13.62
N VAL A 405 7.52 -7.80 -14.79
CA VAL A 405 6.62 -6.69 -15.11
C VAL A 405 5.37 -7.23 -15.75
N PHE A 406 4.25 -6.63 -15.36
CA PHE A 406 2.97 -6.93 -15.96
C PHE A 406 2.15 -5.66 -16.15
N GLU A 407 1.52 -5.53 -17.32
CA GLU A 407 0.59 -4.46 -17.64
C GLU A 407 -0.82 -5.04 -17.84
N PHE A 408 -1.77 -4.50 -17.09
CA PHE A 408 -3.18 -4.86 -17.22
C PHE A 408 -3.81 -4.07 -18.37
N LYS A 409 -4.32 -4.78 -19.38
CA LYS A 409 -5.05 -4.20 -20.52
C LYS A 409 -6.58 -4.25 -20.34
N GLY A 410 -7.06 -4.58 -19.13
CA GLY A 410 -8.49 -4.75 -18.81
C GLY A 410 -8.89 -6.18 -18.47
N PHE A 411 -10.12 -6.37 -17.98
CA PHE A 411 -10.62 -7.65 -17.46
C PHE A 411 -10.60 -8.78 -18.49
N THR A 412 -11.13 -8.51 -19.69
CA THR A 412 -11.22 -9.47 -20.81
C THR A 412 -9.86 -10.00 -21.23
N SER A 413 -8.80 -9.20 -21.07
CA SER A 413 -7.41 -9.60 -21.33
C SER A 413 -6.76 -10.33 -20.15
N CYS A 414 -7.27 -10.15 -18.93
CA CYS A 414 -6.65 -10.69 -17.72
C CYS A 414 -7.18 -12.08 -17.38
N LEU A 415 -8.46 -12.36 -17.65
CA LEU A 415 -9.07 -13.65 -17.33
C LEU A 415 -8.45 -14.82 -18.15
N PRO A 416 -8.23 -14.70 -19.47
CA PRO A 416 -7.50 -15.74 -20.23
C PRO A 416 -6.05 -15.89 -19.81
N LEU A 417 -5.40 -14.79 -19.43
CA LEU A 417 -4.04 -14.85 -18.91
C LEU A 417 -3.97 -15.54 -17.54
N TYR A 418 -4.97 -15.32 -16.69
CA TYR A 418 -5.11 -16.07 -15.43
C TYR A 418 -5.16 -17.57 -15.70
N ALA A 419 -6.00 -18.00 -16.65
CA ALA A 419 -6.10 -19.40 -17.06
C ALA A 419 -4.74 -19.94 -17.52
N SER A 420 -4.03 -19.18 -18.36
CA SER A 420 -2.71 -19.56 -18.86
C SER A 420 -1.68 -19.65 -17.72
N ALA A 421 -1.67 -18.68 -16.81
CA ALA A 421 -0.78 -18.69 -15.64
C ALA A 421 -1.09 -19.82 -14.66
N TYR A 422 -2.36 -20.19 -14.49
CA TYR A 422 -2.79 -21.34 -13.70
C TYR A 422 -2.31 -22.65 -14.37
N LYS A 423 -2.57 -22.80 -15.67
CA LYS A 423 -2.27 -24.01 -16.44
C LYS A 423 -0.78 -24.31 -16.54
N TYR A 424 0.03 -23.28 -16.79
CA TYR A 424 1.49 -23.41 -16.86
C TYR A 424 2.16 -23.26 -15.49
N ASP A 425 1.39 -23.22 -14.40
CA ASP A 425 1.89 -23.10 -13.02
C ASP A 425 2.94 -22.00 -12.85
N ILE A 426 2.51 -20.74 -13.04
CA ILE A 426 3.31 -19.54 -12.80
C ILE A 426 2.68 -18.76 -11.63
N PRO A 427 2.97 -19.14 -10.36
CA PRO A 427 2.20 -18.68 -9.19
C PRO A 427 2.17 -17.16 -9.02
N SER A 428 3.30 -16.48 -9.27
CA SER A 428 3.39 -15.03 -9.11
C SER A 428 2.58 -14.25 -10.15
N LEU A 429 2.44 -14.78 -11.38
CA LEU A 429 1.58 -14.19 -12.40
C LEU A 429 0.12 -14.45 -12.08
N LYS A 430 -0.20 -15.69 -11.68
CA LYS A 430 -1.54 -16.10 -11.27
C LYS A 430 -2.07 -15.22 -10.14
N GLU A 431 -1.27 -14.99 -9.11
CA GLU A 431 -1.65 -14.13 -7.97
C GLU A 431 -1.85 -12.66 -8.41
N LYS A 432 -0.95 -12.11 -9.23
CA LYS A 432 -1.10 -10.74 -9.78
C LYS A 432 -2.40 -10.61 -10.61
N CYS A 433 -2.71 -11.60 -11.45
CA CYS A 433 -3.96 -11.66 -12.19
C CYS A 433 -5.18 -11.80 -11.25
N PHE A 434 -5.10 -12.66 -10.22
CA PHE A 434 -6.17 -12.84 -9.24
C PHE A 434 -6.52 -11.51 -8.55
N LEU A 435 -5.51 -10.80 -8.04
CA LEU A 435 -5.70 -9.52 -7.35
C LEU A 435 -6.34 -8.47 -8.25
N PHE A 436 -6.01 -8.46 -9.55
CA PHE A 436 -6.64 -7.56 -10.52
C PHE A 436 -8.08 -7.95 -10.83
N LEU A 437 -8.35 -9.24 -11.08
CA LEU A 437 -9.71 -9.73 -11.30
C LEU A 437 -10.60 -9.44 -10.08
N MET A 438 -10.09 -9.67 -8.88
CA MET A 438 -10.78 -9.34 -7.62
C MET A 438 -11.13 -7.86 -7.48
N GLY A 439 -10.29 -6.96 -7.99
CA GLY A 439 -10.54 -5.51 -7.93
C GLY A 439 -11.44 -4.96 -9.03
N GLN A 440 -11.68 -5.70 -10.12
CA GLN A 440 -12.35 -5.21 -11.34
C GLN A 440 -13.56 -6.06 -11.78
N MET A 441 -13.86 -7.17 -11.09
CA MET A 441 -14.96 -8.05 -11.48
C MET A 441 -16.31 -7.40 -11.27
N ALA A 442 -17.06 -7.16 -12.35
CA ALA A 442 -18.47 -6.82 -12.29
C ALA A 442 -19.34 -8.07 -12.44
N VAL A 443 -20.64 -7.90 -12.24
CA VAL A 443 -21.61 -9.00 -12.23
C VAL A 443 -21.65 -9.75 -13.57
N ARG A 444 -21.58 -9.02 -14.70
CA ARG A 444 -21.57 -9.63 -16.04
C ARG A 444 -20.33 -10.50 -16.26
N GLU A 445 -19.17 -10.12 -15.72
CA GLU A 445 -17.94 -10.90 -15.81
C GLU A 445 -17.89 -12.05 -14.79
N ALA A 446 -18.72 -12.02 -13.74
CA ALA A 446 -18.72 -13.05 -12.72
C ALA A 446 -19.18 -14.40 -13.28
N PHE A 447 -20.14 -14.43 -14.21
CA PHE A 447 -20.59 -15.67 -14.83
C PHE A 447 -19.51 -16.30 -15.71
N THR A 448 -18.85 -15.53 -16.57
CA THR A 448 -17.72 -16.04 -17.38
C THR A 448 -16.55 -16.47 -16.52
N THR A 449 -16.29 -15.77 -15.41
CA THR A 449 -15.27 -16.16 -14.43
C THR A 449 -15.64 -17.45 -13.69
N LEU A 450 -16.92 -17.65 -13.39
CA LEU A 450 -17.41 -18.85 -12.73
C LEU A 450 -17.25 -20.08 -13.63
N LEU A 451 -17.53 -19.95 -14.93
CA LEU A 451 -17.29 -21.00 -15.93
C LEU A 451 -15.82 -21.39 -15.95
N LEU A 452 -14.92 -20.40 -16.06
CA LEU A 452 -13.49 -20.67 -16.07
C LEU A 452 -13.00 -21.27 -14.75
N ALA A 453 -13.51 -20.79 -13.61
CA ALA A 453 -13.12 -21.31 -12.31
C ALA A 453 -13.52 -22.78 -12.12
N ASP A 454 -14.65 -23.18 -12.68
CA ASP A 454 -15.09 -24.58 -12.68
C ASP A 454 -14.21 -25.44 -13.60
N GLU A 455 -13.92 -24.95 -14.81
CA GLU A 455 -13.03 -25.62 -15.76
C GLU A 455 -11.62 -25.86 -15.17
N LEU A 456 -11.08 -24.87 -14.46
CA LEU A 456 -9.76 -24.96 -13.80
C LEU A 456 -9.80 -25.70 -12.46
N ASN A 457 -10.99 -26.01 -11.95
CA ASN A 457 -11.23 -26.47 -10.57
C ASN A 457 -10.57 -25.56 -9.51
N ASP A 458 -10.63 -24.24 -9.73
CA ASP A 458 -10.06 -23.24 -8.85
C ASP A 458 -11.11 -22.73 -7.85
N GLY A 459 -11.09 -23.31 -6.64
CA GLY A 459 -12.02 -22.93 -5.58
C GLY A 459 -11.94 -21.46 -5.16
N LYS A 460 -10.77 -20.81 -5.25
CA LYS A 460 -10.63 -19.39 -4.87
C LYS A 460 -11.29 -18.48 -5.91
N LEU A 461 -11.03 -18.73 -7.19
CA LEU A 461 -11.66 -17.98 -8.28
C LEU A 461 -13.18 -18.23 -8.31
N LYS A 462 -13.60 -19.46 -8.02
CA LYS A 462 -15.01 -19.87 -7.94
C LYS A 462 -15.74 -19.12 -6.83
N LEU A 463 -15.16 -19.07 -5.62
CA LEU A 463 -15.73 -18.30 -4.51
C LEU A 463 -15.78 -16.80 -4.81
N LEU A 464 -14.76 -16.23 -5.45
CA LEU A 464 -14.76 -14.82 -5.85
C LEU A 464 -15.92 -14.49 -6.80
N ALA A 465 -16.16 -15.33 -7.81
CA ALA A 465 -17.28 -15.16 -8.73
C ALA A 465 -18.63 -15.32 -8.02
N LEU A 466 -18.80 -16.36 -7.21
CA LEU A 466 -20.03 -16.62 -6.45
C LEU A 466 -20.36 -15.49 -5.47
N ASP A 467 -19.37 -14.96 -4.75
CA ASP A 467 -19.55 -13.84 -3.82
C ASP A 467 -19.89 -12.54 -4.55
N THR A 468 -19.34 -12.33 -5.75
CA THR A 468 -19.68 -11.17 -6.60
C THR A 468 -21.13 -11.23 -7.08
N ILE A 469 -21.59 -12.41 -7.48
CA ILE A 469 -22.99 -12.65 -7.83
C ILE A 469 -23.88 -12.46 -6.60
N LYS A 470 -23.52 -13.05 -5.44
CA LYS A 470 -24.31 -12.96 -4.20
C LYS A 470 -24.50 -11.52 -3.73
N LYS A 471 -23.43 -10.70 -3.73
CA LYS A 471 -23.47 -9.29 -3.33
C LYS A 471 -24.44 -8.46 -4.17
N ASN A 472 -24.66 -8.84 -5.43
CA ASN A 472 -25.50 -8.12 -6.38
C ASN A 472 -26.70 -8.97 -6.86
N ARG A 473 -27.17 -9.92 -6.03
CA ARG A 473 -28.13 -10.97 -6.44
C ARG A 473 -29.39 -10.45 -7.13
N GLU A 474 -29.93 -9.32 -6.68
CA GLU A 474 -31.16 -8.73 -7.25
C GLU A 474 -30.95 -8.27 -8.69
N TYR A 475 -29.79 -7.68 -9.00
CA TYR A 475 -29.43 -7.29 -10.35
C TYR A 475 -28.97 -8.50 -11.17
N ALA A 476 -28.12 -9.35 -10.61
CA ALA A 476 -27.52 -10.49 -11.30
C ALA A 476 -28.56 -11.42 -11.92
N LEU A 477 -29.62 -11.75 -11.20
CA LEU A 477 -30.68 -12.65 -11.67
C LEU A 477 -31.58 -12.03 -12.76
N LEU A 478 -31.47 -10.72 -13.00
CA LEU A 478 -32.20 -9.99 -14.04
C LEU A 478 -31.37 -9.75 -15.31
N THR A 479 -30.08 -10.10 -15.29
CA THR A 479 -29.17 -9.89 -16.43
C THR A 479 -29.40 -10.88 -17.56
N GLU A 480 -29.09 -10.47 -18.80
CA GLU A 480 -29.13 -11.38 -19.95
C GLU A 480 -28.04 -12.46 -19.82
N GLU A 481 -26.89 -12.11 -19.25
CA GLU A 481 -25.80 -13.02 -18.95
C GLU A 481 -26.23 -14.16 -18.02
N TRP A 482 -27.07 -13.88 -17.01
CA TRP A 482 -27.66 -14.93 -16.17
C TRP A 482 -28.57 -15.86 -16.97
N MET A 483 -29.42 -15.33 -17.85
CA MET A 483 -30.30 -16.16 -18.68
C MET A 483 -29.51 -17.08 -19.60
N GLN A 484 -28.49 -16.55 -20.27
CA GLN A 484 -27.60 -17.33 -21.13
C GLN A 484 -26.78 -18.36 -20.33
N PHE A 485 -26.30 -17.99 -19.14
CA PHE A 485 -25.57 -18.89 -18.25
C PHE A 485 -26.45 -20.02 -17.71
N ALA A 486 -27.67 -19.71 -17.30
CA ALA A 486 -28.63 -20.68 -16.76
C ALA A 486 -29.07 -21.71 -17.81
N GLU A 487 -29.21 -21.28 -19.07
CA GLU A 487 -29.53 -22.18 -20.19
C GLU A 487 -28.35 -23.11 -20.51
N LYS A 488 -27.12 -22.59 -20.52
CA LYS A 488 -25.92 -23.36 -20.87
C LYS A 488 -25.45 -24.30 -19.76
N GLU A 489 -25.50 -23.86 -18.50
CA GLU A 489 -24.89 -24.56 -17.37
C GLU A 489 -25.86 -24.72 -16.17
N PRO A 490 -26.84 -25.65 -16.27
CA PRO A 490 -27.86 -25.83 -15.25
C PRO A 490 -27.32 -26.33 -13.90
N GLU A 491 -26.21 -27.07 -13.90
CA GLU A 491 -25.58 -27.54 -12.65
C GLU A 491 -24.91 -26.41 -11.88
N LEU A 492 -24.13 -25.57 -12.57
CA LEU A 492 -23.51 -24.39 -11.97
C LEU A 492 -24.56 -23.36 -11.55
N MET A 493 -25.64 -23.20 -12.33
CA MET A 493 -26.81 -22.42 -11.93
C MET A 493 -27.38 -22.89 -10.58
N SER A 494 -27.54 -24.21 -10.38
CA SER A 494 -27.99 -24.75 -9.09
C SER A 494 -27.05 -24.39 -7.94
N GLN A 495 -25.74 -24.43 -8.17
CA GLN A 495 -24.74 -24.01 -7.18
C GLN A 495 -24.84 -22.52 -6.84
N VAL A 496 -25.00 -21.66 -7.85
CA VAL A 496 -25.23 -20.21 -7.67
C VAL A 496 -26.47 -19.97 -6.80
N LEU A 497 -27.60 -20.59 -7.14
CA LEU A 497 -28.85 -20.43 -6.39
C LEU A 497 -28.72 -20.92 -4.93
N ARG A 498 -27.99 -22.02 -4.69
CA ARG A 498 -27.68 -22.48 -3.34
C ARG A 498 -26.82 -21.47 -2.57
N HIS A 499 -25.77 -20.92 -3.18
CA HIS A 499 -24.87 -19.95 -2.56
C HIS A 499 -25.60 -18.65 -2.18
N ILE A 500 -26.52 -18.19 -3.03
CA ILE A 500 -27.36 -17.02 -2.78
C ILE A 500 -28.34 -17.25 -1.61
N ARG A 501 -28.86 -18.49 -1.45
CA ARG A 501 -29.91 -18.82 -0.47
C ARG A 501 -29.41 -19.00 0.97
N ILE A 502 -28.11 -19.10 1.22
CA ILE A 502 -27.54 -19.47 2.54
C ILE A 502 -27.70 -18.40 3.65
N ASP A 503 -28.36 -17.27 3.41
CA ASP A 503 -28.71 -16.34 4.49
C ASP A 503 -30.00 -16.80 5.20
N LYS A 504 -29.87 -17.74 6.16
CA LYS A 504 -30.89 -17.97 7.18
C LYS A 504 -30.33 -17.56 8.55
N ASN A 505 -30.88 -16.44 9.04
CA ASN A 505 -30.95 -15.94 10.42
C ASN A 505 -29.74 -16.07 11.33
#